data_AF-A0A6A7AM30-F1
#
_entry.id   AF-A0A6A7AM30-F1
#
_cell.length_a   1.000
_cell.length_b   1.000
_cell.length_c   1.000
_cell.angle_alpha   90.00
_cell.angle_beta   90.00
_cell.angle_gamma   90.00
#
_symmetry.space_group_name_H-M   'P 1'
#
loop_
_entity.id
_entity.type
_entity.pdbx_description
1 polymer ?
#
loop_
_entity_poly.entity_id
_entity_poly.type
_entity_poly.pdbx_seq_one_letter_code
_entity_poly.pdbx_strand_id
1 'polypeptide(L)'
;MDVVCVQEPFTCANSKTSTHPGYRHLAPISTWDTPSAPGSARPRVMTYIRKGHHIRLQTRESLNHQDLLWTVVNGVAILNCYRQ
;
A
#
# COMPACT_ATOMS: atom_id res chain seq x y z
N MET A 1 6.38 3.74 14.47
CA MET A 1 6.88 3.23 13.19
C MET A 1 6.41 4.16 12.09
N ASP A 2 7.29 4.54 11.16
CA ASP A 2 6.97 5.54 10.13
C ASP A 2 6.47 4.90 8.84
N VAL A 3 6.99 3.71 8.52
CA VAL A 3 6.52 2.87 7.41
C VAL A 3 6.29 1.45 7.94
N VAL A 4 5.17 0.84 7.56
CA VAL A 4 4.82 -0.55 7.89
C VAL A 4 4.52 -1.30 6.60
N CYS A 5 5.26 -2.38 6.35
CA CYS A 5 5.01 -3.30 5.25
C CYS A 5 4.22 -4.50 5.78
N VAL A 6 3.11 -4.83 5.12
CA VAL A 6 2.27 -5.98 5.46
C VAL A 6 2.18 -6.90 4.26
N GLN A 7 2.39 -8.20 4.49
CA GLN A 7 2.18 -9.26 3.51
C GLN A 7 0.92 -10.05 3.84
N GLU A 8 0.29 -10.59 2.80
CA GLU A 8 -0.96 -11.37 2.86
C GLU A 8 -2.09 -10.70 3.68
N PRO A 9 -2.36 -9.40 3.52
CA PRO A 9 -3.43 -8.78 4.29
C PRO A 9 -4.78 -9.37 3.88
N PHE A 10 -5.53 -9.88 4.86
CA PHE A 10 -6.93 -10.23 4.67
C PHE A 10 -7.78 -8.98 4.89
N THR A 11 -8.01 -8.21 3.83
CA THR A 11 -8.65 -6.90 3.94
C THR A 11 -9.50 -6.53 2.72
N CYS A 12 -10.39 -5.56 2.92
CA CYS A 12 -11.27 -4.97 1.89
C CYS A 12 -10.91 -3.50 1.67
N ALA A 13 -11.16 -2.97 0.47
CA ALA A 13 -10.96 -1.56 0.17
C ALA A 13 -11.79 -0.68 1.11
N ASN A 14 -11.23 0.47 1.53
CA ASN A 14 -11.92 1.47 2.35
C ASN A 14 -12.58 0.91 3.63
N SER A 15 -11.96 -0.08 4.27
CA SER A 15 -12.49 -0.76 5.45
C SER A 15 -11.67 -0.48 6.69
N LYS A 16 -12.20 -0.82 7.88
CA LYS A 16 -11.45 -0.71 9.14
C LYS A 16 -10.21 -1.61 9.19
N THR A 17 -10.12 -2.62 8.32
CA THR A 17 -8.98 -3.54 8.24
C THR A 17 -7.92 -3.10 7.24
N SER A 18 -8.19 -2.09 6.39
CA SER A 18 -7.21 -1.51 5.43
C SER A 18 -6.85 -0.07 5.74
N THR A 19 -7.64 0.62 6.58
CA THR A 19 -7.46 2.03 6.89
C THR A 19 -7.12 2.25 8.36
N HIS A 20 -6.40 3.33 8.66
CA HIS A 20 -6.09 3.74 10.02
C HIS A 20 -6.01 5.27 10.10
N PRO A 21 -6.54 5.94 11.15
CA PRO A 21 -6.55 7.41 11.24
C PRO A 21 -5.15 8.02 11.16
N GLY A 22 -4.16 7.40 11.80
CA GLY A 22 -2.76 7.84 11.81
C GLY A 22 -1.90 7.43 10.61
N TYR A 23 -2.41 6.63 9.66
CA TYR A 23 -1.62 6.16 8.51
C TYR A 23 -2.33 6.40 7.19
N ARG A 24 -1.56 6.71 6.15
CA ARG A 24 -1.97 6.56 4.76
C ARG A 24 -1.66 5.12 4.36
N HIS A 25 -2.63 4.39 3.84
CA HIS A 25 -2.40 3.07 3.27
C HIS A 25 -2.17 3.18 1.77
N LEU A 26 -1.36 2.29 1.22
CA LEU A 26 -1.08 2.17 -0.19
C LEU A 26 -1.26 0.70 -0.60
N ALA A 27 -2.00 0.47 -1.67
CA ALA A 27 -2.14 -0.83 -2.33
C ALA A 27 -1.34 -0.85 -3.64
N PRO A 28 -0.83 -2.02 -4.07
CA PRO A 28 -0.14 -2.20 -5.35
C PRO A 28 -1.08 -2.11 -6.56
N ILE A 29 -2.37 -2.40 -6.38
CA ILE A 29 -3.38 -2.37 -7.45
C ILE A 29 -4.15 -1.05 -7.36
N SER A 30 -4.04 -0.19 -8.39
CA SER A 30 -4.70 1.12 -8.43
C SER A 30 -6.23 1.03 -8.47
N THR A 31 -6.78 -0.05 -9.02
CA THR A 31 -8.21 -0.34 -9.10
C THR A 31 -8.77 -1.01 -7.86
N TRP A 32 -7.96 -1.26 -6.82
CA TRP A 32 -8.41 -1.90 -5.60
C TRP A 32 -9.56 -1.14 -4.92
N ASP A 33 -9.47 0.19 -4.90
CA ASP A 33 -10.49 1.05 -4.29
C ASP A 33 -11.80 1.14 -5.11
N THR A 34 -11.80 0.58 -6.32
CA THR A 34 -12.97 0.50 -7.21
C THR A 34 -13.22 -0.97 -7.57
N PRO A 35 -13.87 -1.76 -6.70
CA PRO A 35 -13.98 -3.22 -6.86
C PRO A 35 -14.67 -3.67 -8.16
N SER A 36 -15.52 -2.81 -8.75
CA SER A 36 -16.19 -3.07 -10.03
C SER A 36 -15.33 -2.77 -11.26
N ALA A 37 -14.15 -2.19 -11.10
CA ALA A 37 -13.26 -1.87 -12.21
C ALA A 37 -12.57 -3.15 -12.75
N PRO A 38 -12.39 -3.26 -14.08
CA PRO A 38 -11.58 -4.33 -14.67
C PRO A 38 -10.18 -4.39 -14.05
N GLY A 39 -9.71 -5.60 -13.74
CA GLY A 39 -8.41 -5.81 -13.13
C GLY A 39 -8.33 -5.45 -11.64
N SER A 40 -9.47 -5.20 -10.98
CA SER A 40 -9.50 -5.14 -9.51
C SER A 40 -9.15 -6.50 -8.93
N ALA A 41 -8.22 -6.52 -7.98
CA ALA A 41 -7.81 -7.72 -7.29
C ALA A 41 -7.38 -7.38 -5.85
N ARG A 42 -7.51 -8.35 -4.95
CA ARG A 42 -7.13 -8.17 -3.55
C ARG A 42 -5.61 -7.95 -3.46
N PRO A 43 -5.13 -6.91 -2.77
CA PRO A 43 -3.70 -6.73 -2.58
C PRO A 43 -3.12 -7.89 -1.76
N ARG A 44 -1.95 -8.39 -2.15
CA ARG A 44 -1.17 -9.37 -1.39
C ARG A 44 -0.03 -8.72 -0.61
N VAL A 45 0.26 -7.46 -0.89
CA VAL A 45 1.06 -6.57 -0.05
C VAL A 45 0.37 -5.23 0.15
N MET A 46 0.60 -4.59 1.28
CA MET A 46 0.20 -3.20 1.54
C MET A 46 1.29 -2.45 2.30
N THR A 47 1.43 -1.16 2.04
CA THR A 47 2.37 -0.28 2.76
C THR A 47 1.61 0.83 3.45
N TYR A 48 1.83 1.00 4.75
CA TYR A 48 1.25 2.05 5.56
C TYR A 48 2.32 3.09 5.89
N ILE A 49 2.01 4.36 5.67
CA ILE A 49 2.92 5.48 5.92
C ILE A 49 2.29 6.37 6.99
N ARG A 50 3.00 6.61 8.07
CA ARG A 50 2.54 7.44 9.18
C ARG A 50 2.26 8.85 8.68
N LYS A 51 1.12 9.42 9.07
CA LYS A 51 0.81 10.83 8.81
C LYS A 51 1.62 11.71 9.77
N GLY A 52 2.23 12.77 9.28
CA GLY A 52 2.96 13.74 10.09
C GLY A 52 3.84 14.67 9.24
N HIS A 53 4.17 15.84 9.79
CA HIS A 53 4.91 16.88 9.04
C HIS A 53 6.32 16.50 8.59
N HIS A 54 6.94 15.49 9.22
CA HIS A 54 8.29 15.04 8.90
C HIS A 54 8.33 13.82 7.96
N ILE A 55 7.17 13.25 7.58
CA ILE A 55 7.09 12.08 6.70
C ILE A 55 6.48 12.51 5.36
N ARG A 56 7.28 12.41 4.29
CA ARG A 56 6.89 12.75 2.93
C ARG A 56 6.99 11.52 2.03
N LEU A 57 5.84 11.03 1.59
CA LEU A 57 5.74 10.15 0.43
C LEU A 57 6.08 10.95 -0.82
N GLN A 58 7.13 10.56 -1.53
CA GLN A 58 7.55 11.19 -2.78
C GLN A 58 6.92 10.49 -3.98
N THR A 59 7.03 9.16 -4.06
CA THR A 59 6.54 8.38 -5.20
C THR A 59 5.96 7.06 -4.72
N ARG A 60 4.89 6.63 -5.40
CA ARG A 60 4.42 5.25 -5.41
C ARG A 60 4.44 4.79 -6.85
N GLU A 61 5.19 3.74 -7.15
CA GLU A 61 5.15 3.12 -8.47
C GLU A 61 4.22 1.91 -8.44
N SER A 62 3.24 1.93 -9.34
CA SER A 62 2.38 0.78 -9.55
C SER A 62 3.10 -0.17 -10.49
N LEU A 63 3.60 -1.27 -9.95
CA LEU A 63 4.12 -2.38 -10.77
C LEU A 63 2.98 -3.23 -11.36
N ASN A 64 1.72 -2.87 -11.09
CA ASN A 64 0.50 -3.61 -11.46
C ASN A 64 0.57 -5.10 -11.08
N HIS A 65 1.25 -5.40 -9.97
CA HIS A 65 1.44 -6.76 -9.46
C HIS A 65 1.03 -6.81 -7.99
N GLN A 66 0.10 -7.71 -7.63
CA GLN A 66 -0.49 -7.76 -6.27
C GLN A 66 0.54 -8.02 -5.16
N ASP A 67 1.68 -8.61 -5.52
CA ASP A 67 2.76 -8.98 -4.62
C ASP A 67 3.87 -7.94 -4.47
N LEU A 68 3.86 -6.86 -5.27
CA LEU A 68 4.95 -5.89 -5.31
C LEU A 68 4.44 -4.46 -5.17
N LEU A 69 4.91 -3.75 -4.15
CA LEU A 69 4.60 -2.36 -3.92
C LEU A 69 5.88 -1.56 -3.67
N TRP A 70 6.23 -0.71 -4.63
CA TRP A 70 7.37 0.20 -4.54
C TRP A 70 6.92 1.57 -4.03
N THR A 71 7.61 2.09 -3.02
CA THR A 71 7.38 3.42 -2.46
C THR A 71 8.69 4.13 -2.16
N VAL A 72 8.69 5.46 -2.27
CA VAL A 72 9.82 6.29 -1.83
C VAL A 72 9.33 7.24 -0.75
N VAL A 73 9.89 7.13 0.45
CA VAL A 73 9.51 7.91 1.64
C VAL A 73 10.75 8.60 2.19
N ASN A 74 10.73 9.94 2.29
CA ASN A 74 11.88 10.73 2.76
C ASN A 74 13.21 10.42 2.05
N GLY A 75 13.17 10.11 0.75
CA GLY A 75 14.33 9.75 -0.06
C GLY A 75 14.73 8.28 0.00
N VAL A 76 14.08 7.47 0.86
CA VAL A 76 14.34 6.04 1.01
C VAL A 76 13.40 5.24 0.13
N ALA A 77 13.96 4.45 -0.79
CA ALA A 77 13.21 3.50 -1.61
C ALA A 77 12.93 2.22 -0.80
N ILE A 78 11.67 1.79 -0.80
CA ILE A 78 11.18 0.60 -0.09
C ILE A 78 10.34 -0.22 -1.06
N LEU A 79 10.76 -1.46 -1.30
CA LEU A 79 9.99 -2.46 -2.03
C LEU A 79 9.39 -3.45 -1.04
N ASN A 80 8.06 -3.39 -0.85
CA ASN A 80 7.34 -4.44 -0.15
C ASN A 80 7.04 -5.56 -1.14
N CYS A 81 7.65 -6.73 -0.92
CA CYS A 81 7.48 -7.89 -1.76
C CYS A 81 6.94 -9.07 -0.96
N TYR A 82 6.08 -9.85 -1.60
CA TYR A 82 5.66 -11.15 -1.12
C TYR A 82 6.00 -12.20 -2.18
N ARG A 83 6.71 -13.24 -1.78
CA ARG A 83 7.03 -14.38 -2.63
C ARG A 83 6.45 -15.63 -1.97
N GLN A 84 5.69 -16.40 -2.73
CA GLN A 84 5.22 -17.73 -2.32
C GLN A 84 6.38 -18.73 -2.25
#